data_AF-A0A9W8HWM0-F1
#
_entry.id   AF-A0A9W8HWM0-F1
#
_cell.length_a   1.000
_cell.length_b   1.000
_cell.length_c   1.000
_cell.angle_alpha   90.00
_cell.angle_beta   90.00
_cell.angle_gamma   90.00
#
_symmetry.space_group_name_H-M   'P 1'
#
loop_
_entity.id
_entity.type
_entity.pdbx_description
1 polymer ?
#
loop_
_entity_poly.entity_id
_entity_poly.type
_entity_poly.pdbx_seq_one_letter_code
_entity_poly.pdbx_strand_id
1 'polypeptide(L)'
;AALEQAKSGQQGVFGSFGNTGFGGGFGTSMGGTNVLSHAPAAQAVPQTLAELATRYAGLPQTKERMALEKYLQIPGYSCRKYIVQRVNTLAQSGALPAYVFDSGGCTTGAEQAWNATEHPSDAQLLFHLFCTFMDQTMPPVQNLRHPFTDRFVLQADNKPNTNLPVQIIQVARKRPHFCLVVKGAFYDIAAGRNNLFITLVLFVLEIQRECAGYLGLTNLGGKQVDLLSVIDK
;
A
#
# COMPACT_ATOMS: atom_id res chain seq x y z
N ALA A 1 32.83 20.03 44.70
CA ALA A 1 33.80 19.03 45.16
C ALA A 1 33.03 17.81 45.66
N ALA A 2 33.37 16.64 45.12
CA ALA A 2 33.34 15.29 45.72
C ALA A 2 32.04 14.70 46.36
N LEU A 3 31.54 13.67 45.65
CA LEU A 3 31.36 12.26 46.07
C LEU A 3 30.33 11.82 47.16
N GLU A 4 29.54 10.82 46.70
CA GLU A 4 29.18 9.52 47.31
C GLU A 4 27.95 9.31 48.22
N GLN A 5 27.00 8.50 47.69
CA GLN A 5 26.40 7.23 48.20
C GLN A 5 25.80 7.22 49.65
N ALA A 6 24.70 6.54 50.03
CA ALA A 6 23.93 5.40 49.49
C ALA A 6 22.55 5.24 50.20
N LYS A 7 21.62 4.50 49.55
CA LYS A 7 20.55 3.58 50.07
C LYS A 7 19.31 4.18 50.78
N SER A 8 18.06 3.72 50.58
CA SER A 8 17.56 2.34 50.41
C SER A 8 16.09 2.22 49.88
N GLY A 9 15.74 1.01 49.36
CA GLY A 9 14.40 0.37 49.26
C GLY A 9 13.61 0.56 47.94
N GLN A 10 13.03 -0.43 47.26
CA GLN A 10 12.67 -1.82 47.60
C GLN A 10 12.36 -2.66 46.32
N GLN A 11 12.54 -4.00 46.43
CA GLN A 11 11.89 -5.14 45.72
C GLN A 11 12.16 -5.35 44.20
N GLY A 12 12.42 -6.56 43.68
CA GLY A 12 12.56 -7.92 44.23
C GLY A 12 13.03 -8.86 43.10
N VAL A 13 13.94 -9.78 43.40
CA VAL A 13 14.63 -10.68 42.45
C VAL A 13 14.55 -12.12 42.97
N PHE A 14 14.22 -13.03 42.04
CA PHE A 14 14.55 -14.46 41.86
C PHE A 14 14.87 -15.43 43.02
N GLY A 15 14.35 -16.65 42.83
CA GLY A 15 14.91 -17.94 43.25
C GLY A 15 13.80 -18.97 43.52
N SER A 16 13.88 -20.28 43.25
CA SER A 16 14.92 -21.14 42.67
C SER A 16 14.47 -22.63 42.68
N PHE A 17 15.21 -23.49 41.96
CA PHE A 17 15.56 -24.91 42.19
C PHE A 17 14.67 -26.13 41.78
N GLY A 18 15.37 -27.12 41.19
CA GLY A 18 15.16 -28.59 41.33
C GLY A 18 14.92 -29.31 39.99
N ASN A 19 15.87 -29.94 39.28
CA ASN A 19 16.80 -31.07 39.52
C ASN A 19 16.22 -32.48 39.25
N THR A 20 16.88 -33.25 38.36
CA THR A 20 17.04 -34.74 38.24
C THR A 20 17.56 -35.04 36.82
N GLY A 21 18.51 -35.92 36.48
CA GLY A 21 19.39 -36.92 37.11
C GLY A 21 19.96 -37.78 35.94
N PHE A 22 21.28 -37.81 35.69
CA PHE A 22 22.26 -38.88 35.97
C PHE A 22 22.40 -40.07 34.97
N GLY A 23 23.66 -40.38 34.58
CA GLY A 23 24.17 -41.60 33.92
C GLY A 23 24.65 -41.38 32.46
N GLY A 24 25.88 -41.63 31.98
CA GLY A 24 27.01 -42.45 32.42
C GLY A 24 27.30 -43.52 31.35
N GLY A 25 28.40 -43.42 30.58
CA GLY A 25 28.86 -44.54 29.72
C GLY A 25 29.76 -44.17 28.53
N PHE A 26 31.05 -44.47 28.63
CA PHE A 26 31.98 -44.63 27.50
C PHE A 26 31.71 -45.98 26.80
N GLY A 27 31.77 -46.02 25.46
CA GLY A 27 31.71 -47.28 24.71
C GLY A 27 31.90 -47.09 23.21
N THR A 28 33.07 -47.46 22.70
CA THR A 28 33.35 -47.72 21.28
C THR A 28 32.70 -49.03 20.85
N SER A 29 31.93 -49.07 19.75
CA SER A 29 31.88 -50.26 18.87
C SER A 29 31.12 -49.98 17.56
N MET A 30 31.56 -50.71 16.53
CA MET A 30 31.21 -50.68 15.12
C MET A 30 29.75 -51.01 14.77
N GLY A 31 29.36 -50.57 13.58
CA GLY A 31 28.59 -51.40 12.64
C GLY A 31 27.08 -51.26 12.71
N GLY A 32 26.54 -50.29 11.96
CA GLY A 32 25.11 -50.17 11.73
C GLY A 32 24.85 -49.47 10.41
N THR A 33 24.35 -50.23 9.44
CA THR A 33 23.88 -49.83 8.11
C THR A 33 23.14 -48.48 8.09
N ASN A 34 23.66 -47.52 7.33
CA ASN A 34 22.99 -46.27 7.00
C ASN A 34 21.79 -46.56 6.08
N VAL A 35 20.61 -46.74 6.68
CA VAL A 35 19.35 -46.65 5.97
C VAL A 35 19.03 -45.16 5.86
N LEU A 36 19.27 -44.57 4.67
CA LEU A 36 18.90 -43.18 4.36
C LEU A 36 17.38 -43.03 4.44
N SER A 37 16.87 -42.75 5.63
CA SER A 37 15.55 -42.16 5.82
C SER A 37 15.63 -40.70 5.35
N HIS A 38 15.27 -40.46 4.09
CA HIS A 38 14.96 -39.11 3.63
C HIS A 38 13.66 -38.68 4.33
N ALA A 39 13.79 -38.01 5.48
CA ALA A 39 12.68 -37.23 6.01
C ALA A 39 12.26 -36.21 4.93
N PRO A 40 10.96 -36.03 4.64
CA PRO A 40 10.53 -35.00 3.72
C PRO A 40 11.00 -33.65 4.28
N ALA A 41 11.86 -32.96 3.54
CA ALA A 41 12.34 -31.64 3.92
C ALA A 41 11.13 -30.74 4.17
N ALA A 42 11.04 -30.18 5.39
CA ALA A 42 10.03 -29.17 5.71
C ALA A 42 10.11 -28.07 4.64
N GLN A 43 9.03 -27.91 3.87
CA GLN A 43 9.01 -26.97 2.75
C GLN A 43 9.25 -25.56 3.27
N ALA A 44 10.36 -24.95 2.84
CA ALA A 44 10.73 -23.60 3.27
C ALA A 44 9.66 -22.59 2.84
N VAL A 45 9.33 -21.66 3.75
CA VAL A 45 8.40 -20.56 3.49
C VAL A 45 8.91 -19.76 2.27
N PRO A 46 8.05 -19.41 1.29
CA PRO A 46 8.46 -18.62 0.13
C PRO A 46 9.11 -17.30 0.54
N GLN A 47 10.26 -17.00 -0.06
CA GLN A 47 11.02 -15.77 0.22
C GLN A 47 10.65 -14.63 -0.74
N THR A 48 10.04 -14.95 -1.89
CA THR A 48 9.65 -13.96 -2.89
C THR A 48 8.20 -14.10 -3.33
N LEU A 49 7.63 -13.02 -3.85
CA LEU A 49 6.29 -13.04 -4.45
C LEU A 49 6.21 -13.96 -5.67
N ALA A 50 7.29 -14.05 -6.46
CA ALA A 50 7.36 -14.92 -7.63
C ALA A 50 7.35 -16.41 -7.24
N GLU A 51 8.08 -16.75 -6.17
CA GLU A 51 8.09 -18.09 -5.60
C GLU A 51 6.73 -18.46 -5.00
N LEU A 52 6.10 -17.53 -4.28
CA LEU A 52 4.74 -17.70 -3.76
C LEU A 52 3.74 -17.95 -4.91
N ALA A 53 3.80 -17.11 -5.95
CA ALA A 53 2.92 -17.22 -7.11
C ALA A 53 3.11 -18.55 -7.86
N THR A 54 4.35 -18.99 -8.03
CA THR A 54 4.65 -20.25 -8.74
C THR A 54 4.24 -21.47 -7.92
N ARG A 55 4.60 -21.52 -6.62
CA ARG A 55 4.37 -22.69 -5.77
C ARG A 55 2.92 -22.86 -5.32
N TYR A 56 2.21 -21.74 -5.15
CA TYR A 56 0.87 -21.73 -4.56
C TYR A 56 -0.16 -21.03 -5.45
N ALA A 57 0.02 -21.07 -6.78
CA ALA A 57 -0.86 -20.41 -7.76
C ALA A 57 -2.35 -20.77 -7.60
N GLY A 58 -2.63 -22.01 -7.19
CA GLY A 58 -3.99 -22.52 -7.02
C GLY A 58 -4.72 -21.99 -5.78
N LEU A 59 -4.00 -21.48 -4.78
CA LEU A 59 -4.60 -21.04 -3.53
C LEU A 59 -5.26 -19.66 -3.68
N PRO A 60 -6.52 -19.48 -3.21
CA PRO A 60 -7.20 -18.18 -3.22
C PRO A 60 -6.39 -17.08 -2.53
N GLN A 61 -5.74 -17.41 -1.41
CA GLN A 61 -4.92 -16.48 -0.63
C GLN A 61 -3.72 -15.96 -1.43
N THR A 62 -3.13 -16.79 -2.28
CA THR A 62 -2.05 -16.36 -3.18
C THR A 62 -2.58 -15.34 -4.18
N LYS A 63 -3.73 -15.58 -4.79
CA LYS A 63 -4.35 -14.65 -5.75
C LYS A 63 -4.68 -13.32 -5.10
N GLU A 64 -5.28 -13.35 -3.92
CA GLU A 64 -5.59 -12.15 -3.12
C GLU A 64 -4.31 -11.38 -2.75
N ARG A 65 -3.28 -12.09 -2.27
CA ARG A 65 -1.98 -11.51 -1.96
C ARG A 65 -1.36 -10.80 -3.16
N MET A 66 -1.42 -11.40 -4.35
CA MET A 66 -0.91 -10.82 -5.60
C MET A 66 -1.72 -9.59 -6.03
N ALA A 67 -3.04 -9.58 -5.80
CA ALA A 67 -3.88 -8.41 -6.06
C ALA A 67 -3.54 -7.24 -5.10
N LEU A 68 -3.38 -7.54 -3.81
CA LEU A 68 -2.99 -6.56 -2.79
C LEU A 68 -1.63 -5.92 -3.06
N GLU A 69 -0.68 -6.68 -3.60
CA GLU A 69 0.65 -6.13 -3.92
C GLU A 69 0.61 -4.97 -4.92
N LYS A 70 -0.37 -4.95 -5.83
CA LYS A 70 -0.54 -3.82 -6.75
C LYS A 70 -0.83 -2.51 -6.01
N TYR A 71 -1.59 -2.57 -4.91
CA TYR A 71 -1.88 -1.41 -4.08
C TYR A 71 -0.67 -0.97 -3.24
N LEU A 72 0.19 -1.92 -2.85
CA LEU A 72 1.33 -1.67 -1.96
C LEU A 72 2.61 -1.26 -2.71
N GLN A 73 2.64 -1.39 -4.04
CA GLN A 73 3.76 -1.03 -4.89
C GLN A 73 3.49 0.29 -5.61
N ILE A 74 3.96 1.38 -5.01
CA ILE A 74 3.85 2.71 -5.60
C ILE A 74 5.09 2.97 -6.47
N PRO A 75 4.94 3.28 -7.77
CA PRO A 75 6.08 3.56 -8.65
C PRO A 75 7.00 4.65 -8.07
N GLY A 76 8.31 4.35 -8.04
CA GLY A 76 9.32 5.25 -7.48
C GLY A 76 9.57 5.11 -5.99
N TYR A 77 8.84 4.25 -5.26
CA TYR A 77 9.01 4.04 -3.83
C TYR A 77 9.22 2.57 -3.46
N SER A 78 10.19 2.32 -2.58
CA SER A 78 10.56 0.97 -2.10
C SER A 78 10.31 0.81 -0.59
N CYS A 79 9.20 1.36 -0.09
CA CYS A 79 8.92 1.48 1.35
C CYS A 79 7.63 0.74 1.78
N ARG A 80 7.48 -0.53 1.40
CA ARG A 80 6.26 -1.33 1.62
C ARG A 80 5.75 -1.31 3.07
N LYS A 81 6.64 -1.43 4.06
CA LYS A 81 6.28 -1.42 5.50
C LYS A 81 5.60 -0.11 5.89
N TYR A 82 6.15 1.01 5.44
CA TYR A 82 5.58 2.33 5.64
C TYR A 82 4.21 2.44 4.96
N ILE A 83 4.07 2.00 3.70
CA ILE A 83 2.79 2.04 2.96
C ILE A 83 1.70 1.27 3.72
N VAL A 84 1.98 0.05 4.15
CA VAL A 84 1.01 -0.77 4.94
C VAL A 84 0.60 -0.04 6.22
N GLN A 85 1.56 0.52 6.96
CA GLN A 85 1.27 1.24 8.19
C GLN A 85 0.44 2.51 7.93
N ARG A 86 0.73 3.27 6.87
CA ARG A 86 -0.05 4.45 6.48
C ARG A 86 -1.46 4.08 6.08
N VAL A 87 -1.66 3.06 5.25
CA VAL A 87 -3.00 2.57 4.89
C VAL A 87 -3.80 2.21 6.14
N ASN A 88 -3.20 1.45 7.06
CA ASN A 88 -3.85 1.09 8.32
C ASN A 88 -4.17 2.31 9.19
N THR A 89 -3.30 3.32 9.22
CA THR A 89 -3.52 4.55 9.99
C THR A 89 -4.66 5.39 9.41
N LEU A 90 -4.67 5.56 8.08
CA LEU A 90 -5.70 6.32 7.39
C LEU A 90 -7.07 5.63 7.49
N ALA A 91 -7.10 4.30 7.45
CA ALA A 91 -8.32 3.50 7.54
C ALA A 91 -8.97 3.46 8.94
N GLN A 92 -8.35 4.05 9.98
CA GLN A 92 -8.88 4.01 11.36
C GLN A 92 -10.23 4.73 11.50
N SER A 93 -10.58 5.65 10.60
CA SER A 93 -11.90 6.30 10.60
C SER A 93 -12.29 6.77 9.20
N GLY A 94 -13.60 6.93 8.96
CA GLY A 94 -14.13 7.35 7.65
C GLY A 94 -13.82 8.79 7.24
N ALA A 95 -13.42 9.67 8.17
CA ALA A 95 -13.16 11.08 7.90
C ALA A 95 -11.66 11.41 7.66
N LEU A 96 -10.78 10.40 7.67
CA LEU A 96 -9.34 10.55 7.44
C LEU A 96 -8.68 11.69 8.27
N PRO A 97 -8.88 11.76 9.60
CA PRO A 97 -8.33 12.84 10.43
C PRO A 97 -6.79 12.84 10.41
N ALA A 98 -6.17 11.65 10.36
CA ALA A 98 -4.72 11.44 10.30
C ALA A 98 -4.09 11.67 8.91
N TYR A 99 -4.88 12.09 7.93
CA TYR A 99 -4.40 12.44 6.60
C TYR A 99 -3.56 13.71 6.62
N VAL A 100 -2.40 13.68 5.96
CA VAL A 100 -1.54 14.85 5.75
C VAL A 100 -1.15 14.89 4.28
N PHE A 101 -1.62 15.89 3.53
CA PHE A 101 -1.56 15.86 2.07
C PHE A 101 -0.14 16.02 1.49
N ASP A 102 0.71 16.85 2.10
CA ASP A 102 2.04 17.19 1.60
C ASP A 102 3.19 16.48 2.34
N SER A 103 2.85 15.57 3.24
CA SER A 103 3.80 14.68 3.88
C SER A 103 3.19 13.30 4.09
N GLY A 104 3.87 12.46 4.85
CA GLY A 104 3.31 11.27 5.45
C GLY A 104 3.02 11.45 6.93
N GLY A 105 2.67 10.34 7.59
CA GLY A 105 2.75 10.23 9.05
C GLY A 105 4.05 9.59 9.52
N CYS A 106 4.31 9.65 10.83
CA CYS A 106 5.45 8.96 11.45
C CYS A 106 5.21 7.44 11.53
N THR A 107 6.27 6.66 11.33
CA THR A 107 6.27 5.24 11.68
C THR A 107 6.31 5.10 13.21
N THR A 108 5.49 4.20 13.77
CA THR A 108 5.47 3.94 15.23
C THR A 108 6.88 3.59 15.73
N GLY A 109 7.39 4.33 16.71
CA GLY A 109 8.73 4.15 17.27
C GLY A 109 9.77 5.16 16.76
N ALA A 110 9.43 6.45 16.77
CA ALA A 110 10.29 7.64 16.83
C ALA A 110 11.51 7.83 15.89
N GLU A 111 11.99 6.87 15.10
CA GLU A 111 13.31 7.00 14.47
C GLU A 111 13.31 7.20 12.95
N GLN A 112 12.20 6.96 12.24
CA GLN A 112 12.14 7.25 10.81
C GLN A 112 11.13 8.35 10.53
N ALA A 113 11.63 9.59 10.55
CA ALA A 113 10.93 10.75 10.03
C ALA A 113 10.57 10.52 8.56
N TRP A 114 9.39 10.98 8.16
CA TRP A 114 9.00 10.94 6.75
C TRP A 114 10.03 11.66 5.87
N ASN A 115 10.34 11.07 4.73
CA ASN A 115 11.29 11.60 3.75
C ASN A 115 10.65 11.58 2.36
N ALA A 116 10.50 12.75 1.73
CA ALA A 116 9.85 12.92 0.42
C ALA A 116 10.48 12.10 -0.72
N THR A 117 11.77 11.76 -0.61
CA THR A 117 12.50 10.97 -1.62
C THR A 117 12.23 9.47 -1.48
N GLU A 118 12.00 8.99 -0.26
CA GLU A 118 11.86 7.56 0.04
C GLU A 118 10.42 7.14 0.33
N HIS A 119 9.57 8.10 0.65
CA HIS A 119 8.19 7.88 1.10
C HIS A 119 7.22 8.75 0.31
N PRO A 120 6.12 8.17 -0.19
CA PRO A 120 5.03 8.95 -0.74
C PRO A 120 4.36 9.77 0.37
N SER A 121 3.85 10.93 0.00
CA SER A 121 2.86 11.64 0.81
C SER A 121 1.54 10.86 0.88
N ASP A 122 0.67 11.18 1.84
CA ASP A 122 -0.64 10.52 1.88
C ASP A 122 -1.49 10.84 0.65
N ALA A 123 -1.35 12.04 0.05
CA ALA A 123 -2.07 12.37 -1.18
C ALA A 123 -1.65 11.48 -2.35
N GLN A 124 -0.35 11.25 -2.52
CA GLN A 124 0.16 10.33 -3.55
C GLN A 124 -0.26 8.88 -3.26
N LEU A 125 -0.22 8.46 -2.00
CA LEU A 125 -0.68 7.13 -1.58
C LEU A 125 -2.17 6.93 -1.91
N LEU A 126 -3.05 7.82 -1.46
CA LEU A 126 -4.49 7.71 -1.72
C LEU A 126 -4.82 7.78 -3.21
N PHE A 127 -4.13 8.63 -3.97
CA PHE A 127 -4.29 8.69 -5.42
C PHE A 127 -3.87 7.38 -6.09
N HIS A 128 -2.74 6.77 -5.68
CA HIS A 128 -2.32 5.46 -6.17
C HIS A 128 -3.35 4.36 -5.85
N LEU A 129 -3.89 4.35 -4.63
CA LEU A 129 -4.93 3.38 -4.24
C LEU A 129 -6.17 3.54 -5.11
N PHE A 130 -6.60 4.78 -5.38
CA PHE A 130 -7.71 5.08 -6.27
C PHE A 130 -7.45 4.58 -7.70
N CYS A 131 -6.30 4.92 -8.29
CA CYS A 131 -5.92 4.46 -9.63
C CYS A 131 -5.87 2.94 -9.72
N THR A 132 -5.27 2.27 -8.72
CA THR A 132 -5.18 0.81 -8.67
C THR A 132 -6.56 0.16 -8.54
N PHE A 133 -7.45 0.74 -7.72
CA PHE A 133 -8.83 0.28 -7.59
C PHE A 133 -9.58 0.39 -8.92
N MET A 134 -9.46 1.53 -9.61
CA MET A 134 -10.08 1.75 -10.91
C MET A 134 -9.53 0.80 -11.99
N ASP A 135 -8.21 0.61 -12.04
CA ASP A 135 -7.56 -0.34 -12.96
C ASP A 135 -8.02 -1.79 -12.77
N GLN A 136 -8.34 -2.18 -11.52
CA GLN A 136 -8.84 -3.52 -11.21
C GLN A 136 -10.34 -3.67 -11.46
N THR A 137 -11.09 -2.57 -11.38
CA THR A 137 -12.54 -2.57 -11.55
C THR A 137 -12.96 -2.43 -13.02
N MET A 138 -12.16 -1.73 -13.81
CA MET A 138 -12.39 -1.59 -15.24
C MET A 138 -12.05 -2.89 -15.99
N PRO A 139 -12.82 -3.24 -17.05
CA PRO A 139 -12.47 -4.38 -17.88
C PRO A 139 -11.13 -4.14 -18.60
N PRO A 140 -10.36 -5.21 -18.86
CA PRO A 140 -9.13 -5.11 -19.63
C PRO A 140 -9.38 -4.45 -21.00
N VAL A 141 -8.50 -3.54 -21.38
CA VAL A 141 -8.53 -2.86 -22.69
C VAL A 141 -7.31 -3.30 -23.48
N GLN A 142 -7.50 -3.58 -24.78
CA GLN A 142 -6.42 -3.98 -25.65
C GLN A 142 -5.30 -2.93 -25.65
N ASN A 143 -4.05 -3.40 -25.61
CA ASN A 143 -2.82 -2.58 -25.63
C ASN A 143 -2.62 -1.65 -24.42
N LEU A 144 -3.42 -1.77 -23.37
CA LEU A 144 -3.23 -1.02 -22.12
C LEU A 144 -2.88 -1.98 -20.99
N ARG A 145 -1.93 -1.57 -20.15
CA ARG A 145 -1.58 -2.32 -18.94
C ARG A 145 -2.52 -1.96 -17.81
N HIS A 146 -2.92 -0.70 -17.76
CA HIS A 146 -3.74 -0.07 -16.73
C HIS A 146 -4.94 0.63 -17.38
N PRO A 147 -6.11 -0.02 -17.45
CA PRO A 147 -7.28 0.49 -18.17
C PRO A 147 -7.73 1.91 -17.75
N PHE A 148 -7.51 2.27 -16.48
CA PHE A 148 -7.77 3.59 -15.96
C PHE A 148 -6.53 4.49 -16.08
N THR A 149 -5.42 4.07 -15.47
CA THR A 149 -4.24 4.94 -15.29
C THR A 149 -3.65 5.37 -16.63
N ASP A 150 -3.54 4.47 -17.60
CA ASP A 150 -2.91 4.77 -18.90
C ASP A 150 -3.73 5.77 -19.75
N ARG A 151 -5.01 5.98 -19.41
CA ARG A 151 -5.92 6.86 -20.16
C ARG A 151 -6.22 8.16 -19.42
N PHE A 152 -6.61 8.05 -18.16
CA PHE A 152 -7.19 9.14 -17.40
C PHE A 152 -6.19 9.83 -16.49
N VAL A 153 -4.98 9.30 -16.32
CA VAL A 153 -3.90 9.95 -15.57
C VAL A 153 -2.83 10.46 -16.53
N LEU A 154 -2.74 11.78 -16.66
CA LEU A 154 -1.77 12.43 -17.52
C LEU A 154 -0.43 12.57 -16.79
N GLN A 155 0.64 12.09 -17.43
CA GLN A 155 2.01 12.32 -16.97
C GLN A 155 2.45 13.74 -17.33
N ALA A 156 3.30 14.35 -16.50
CA ALA A 156 3.65 15.76 -16.60
C ALA A 156 4.31 16.18 -17.93
N ASP A 157 4.96 15.25 -18.62
CA ASP A 157 5.62 15.41 -19.92
C ASP A 157 4.73 15.07 -21.12
N ASN A 158 3.58 14.43 -20.88
CA ASN A 158 2.67 14.02 -21.93
C ASN A 158 1.69 15.13 -22.33
N LYS A 159 1.28 15.12 -23.60
CA LYS A 159 0.22 16.00 -24.08
C LYS A 159 -1.15 15.47 -23.65
N PRO A 160 -2.09 16.34 -23.27
CA PRO A 160 -3.49 15.96 -23.05
C PRO A 160 -4.09 15.22 -24.24
N ASN A 161 -4.94 14.24 -23.96
CA ASN A 161 -5.76 13.57 -24.96
C ASN A 161 -7.12 14.28 -25.06
N THR A 162 -7.29 15.08 -26.11
CA THR A 162 -8.52 15.85 -26.37
C THR A 162 -9.75 14.99 -26.64
N ASN A 163 -9.59 13.69 -26.93
CA ASN A 163 -10.72 12.78 -27.16
C ASN A 163 -11.32 12.24 -25.86
N LEU A 164 -10.68 12.47 -24.71
CA LEU A 164 -11.22 12.09 -23.42
C LEU A 164 -12.02 13.27 -22.84
N PRO A 165 -13.13 12.99 -22.13
CA PRO A 165 -13.91 14.04 -21.48
C PRO A 165 -13.07 14.77 -20.43
N VAL A 166 -12.34 14.00 -19.62
CA VAL A 166 -11.52 14.52 -18.52
C VAL A 166 -10.31 13.62 -18.26
N GLN A 167 -9.22 14.22 -17.79
CA GLN A 167 -8.05 13.55 -17.25
C GLN A 167 -7.60 14.23 -15.95
N ILE A 168 -6.85 13.53 -15.11
CA ILE A 168 -6.23 14.04 -13.89
C ILE A 168 -4.73 14.17 -14.13
N ILE A 169 -4.12 15.27 -13.71
CA ILE A 169 -2.67 15.46 -13.75
C ILE A 169 -2.15 15.87 -12.37
N GLN A 170 -1.03 15.28 -11.95
CA GLN A 170 -0.25 15.78 -10.82
C GLN A 170 0.85 16.72 -11.32
N VAL A 171 0.69 18.02 -11.11
CA VAL A 171 1.63 19.04 -11.64
C VAL A 171 2.82 19.32 -10.70
N ALA A 172 2.71 18.95 -9.43
CA ALA A 172 3.79 19.11 -8.45
C ALA A 172 3.94 17.84 -7.60
N ARG A 173 5.18 17.37 -7.42
CA ARG A 173 5.49 16.16 -6.61
C ARG A 173 5.76 16.45 -5.14
N LYS A 174 6.61 17.45 -4.83
CA LYS A 174 7.06 17.75 -3.46
C LYS A 174 5.92 18.24 -2.56
N ARG A 175 5.04 19.08 -3.09
CA ARG A 175 3.74 19.42 -2.51
C ARG A 175 2.71 18.95 -3.52
N PRO A 176 2.11 17.75 -3.34
CA PRO A 176 1.19 17.17 -4.30
C PRO A 176 0.10 18.16 -4.67
N HIS A 177 -0.01 18.41 -5.97
CA HIS A 177 -1.03 19.29 -6.54
C HIS A 177 -1.63 18.62 -7.76
N PHE A 178 -2.92 18.40 -7.72
CA PHE A 178 -3.71 17.74 -8.74
C PHE A 178 -4.60 18.77 -9.43
N CYS A 179 -4.67 18.66 -10.75
CA CYS A 179 -5.51 19.48 -11.61
C CYS A 179 -6.32 18.57 -12.53
N LEU A 180 -7.35 19.13 -13.16
CA LEU A 180 -8.10 18.46 -14.22
C LEU A 180 -7.68 18.97 -15.59
N VAL A 181 -7.80 18.09 -16.57
CA VAL A 181 -7.73 18.45 -17.99
C VAL A 181 -9.03 18.05 -18.65
N VAL A 182 -9.87 19.02 -18.99
CA VAL A 182 -11.19 18.78 -19.59
C VAL A 182 -11.11 19.20 -21.05
N LYS A 183 -11.35 18.26 -21.98
CA LYS A 183 -11.28 18.49 -23.43
C LYS A 183 -9.99 19.21 -23.88
N GLY A 184 -8.87 18.89 -23.21
CA GLY A 184 -7.53 19.46 -23.48
C GLY A 184 -7.20 20.77 -22.75
N ALA A 185 -8.15 21.40 -22.06
CA ALA A 185 -7.90 22.60 -21.26
C ALA A 185 -7.58 22.25 -19.81
N PHE A 186 -6.57 22.91 -19.23
CA PHE A 186 -6.15 22.72 -17.84
C PHE A 186 -7.02 23.55 -16.90
N TYR A 187 -7.52 22.90 -15.85
CA TYR A 187 -8.31 23.51 -14.79
C TYR A 187 -7.58 23.33 -13.46
N ASP A 188 -7.10 24.45 -12.94
CA ASP A 188 -6.45 24.47 -11.64
C ASP A 188 -7.48 24.37 -10.51
N ILE A 189 -7.11 23.65 -9.45
CA ILE A 189 -7.95 23.41 -8.28
C ILE A 189 -7.19 23.93 -7.07
N ALA A 190 -7.88 24.57 -6.13
CA ALA A 190 -7.23 25.14 -4.95
C ALA A 190 -6.27 24.14 -4.27
N ALA A 191 -5.03 24.58 -4.05
CA ALA A 191 -4.00 23.77 -3.41
C ALA A 191 -4.31 23.50 -1.93
N GLY A 192 -3.71 22.45 -1.37
CA GLY A 192 -3.77 22.15 0.06
C GLY A 192 -4.43 20.80 0.37
N ARG A 193 -4.87 20.65 1.62
CA ARG A 193 -5.39 19.38 2.16
C ARG A 193 -6.48 18.76 1.29
N ASN A 194 -7.41 19.55 0.78
CA ASN A 194 -8.58 19.02 0.09
C ASN A 194 -8.37 18.88 -1.43
N ASN A 195 -7.22 19.29 -1.97
CA ASN A 195 -6.99 19.35 -3.42
C ASN A 195 -7.24 18.00 -4.11
N LEU A 196 -6.70 16.89 -3.57
CA LEU A 196 -6.93 15.56 -4.13
C LEU A 196 -8.43 15.20 -4.14
N PHE A 197 -9.12 15.35 -3.01
CA PHE A 197 -10.53 14.95 -2.90
C PHE A 197 -11.43 15.77 -3.82
N ILE A 198 -11.23 17.09 -3.87
CA ILE A 198 -11.96 17.98 -4.78
C ILE A 198 -11.69 17.58 -6.23
N THR A 199 -10.43 17.26 -6.58
CA THR A 199 -10.08 16.80 -7.93
C THR A 199 -10.81 15.51 -8.30
N LEU A 200 -10.87 14.53 -7.40
CA LEU A 200 -11.57 13.28 -7.64
C LEU A 200 -13.09 13.48 -7.77
N VAL A 201 -13.69 14.33 -6.93
CA VAL A 201 -15.12 14.66 -7.04
C VAL A 201 -15.43 15.34 -8.38
N LEU A 202 -14.64 16.34 -8.78
CA LEU A 202 -14.81 17.02 -10.05
C LEU A 202 -14.56 16.10 -11.25
N PHE A 203 -13.61 15.17 -11.15
CA PHE A 203 -13.40 14.13 -12.16
C PHE A 203 -14.66 13.27 -12.35
N VAL A 204 -15.22 12.75 -11.25
CA VAL A 204 -16.44 11.92 -11.30
C VAL A 204 -17.63 12.75 -11.81
N LEU A 205 -17.74 14.02 -11.42
CA LEU A 205 -18.78 14.93 -11.90
C LEU A 205 -18.70 15.13 -13.41
N GLU A 206 -17.51 15.29 -13.96
CA GLU A 206 -17.34 15.48 -15.39
C GLU A 206 -17.67 14.20 -16.17
N ILE A 207 -17.33 13.01 -15.65
CA ILE A 207 -17.78 11.73 -16.21
C ILE A 207 -19.31 11.58 -16.14
N GLN A 208 -19.93 12.03 -15.04
CA GLN A 208 -21.39 12.04 -14.92
C GLN A 208 -22.04 12.92 -15.99
N ARG A 209 -21.50 14.12 -16.21
CA ARG A 209 -22.06 15.10 -17.16
C ARG A 209 -21.84 14.71 -18.62
N GLU A 210 -20.64 14.27 -18.98
CA GLU A 210 -20.25 14.03 -20.37
C GLU A 210 -20.49 12.59 -20.83
N CYS A 211 -20.51 11.63 -19.90
CA CYS A 211 -20.59 10.20 -20.21
C CYS A 211 -21.70 9.48 -19.43
N ALA A 212 -22.67 10.22 -18.87
CA ALA A 212 -23.79 9.67 -18.10
C ALA A 212 -23.36 8.70 -16.96
N GLY A 213 -22.17 8.94 -16.39
CA GLY A 213 -21.62 8.14 -15.29
C GLY A 213 -20.83 6.91 -15.75
N TYR A 214 -20.62 6.73 -17.05
CA TYR A 214 -19.88 5.61 -17.61
C TYR A 214 -18.43 6.00 -17.94
N LEU A 215 -17.49 5.22 -17.39
CA LEU A 215 -16.09 5.26 -17.77
C LEU A 215 -15.78 4.05 -18.66
N GLY A 216 -15.94 4.23 -19.98
CA GLY A 216 -15.94 3.10 -20.91
C GLY A 216 -17.15 2.19 -20.66
N LEU A 217 -16.92 0.93 -20.30
CA LEU A 217 -17.98 -0.03 -19.96
C LEU A 217 -18.31 -0.07 -18.46
N THR A 218 -17.57 0.68 -17.63
CA THR A 218 -17.73 0.67 -16.18
C THR A 218 -18.68 1.78 -15.74
N ASN A 219 -19.77 1.42 -15.08
CA ASN A 219 -20.70 2.38 -14.48
C ASN A 219 -20.19 2.82 -13.09
N LEU A 220 -19.89 4.11 -12.91
CA LEU A 220 -19.40 4.66 -11.65
C LEU A 220 -20.45 4.71 -10.54
N GLY A 221 -21.74 4.69 -10.87
CA GLY A 221 -22.85 4.55 -9.91
C GLY A 221 -23.30 3.12 -9.68
N GLY A 222 -22.66 2.15 -10.33
CA GLY A 222 -22.93 0.73 -10.08
C GLY A 222 -22.49 0.34 -8.67
N LYS A 223 -23.18 -0.65 -8.06
CA LYS A 223 -22.92 -1.13 -6.68
C LYS A 223 -21.47 -1.51 -6.38
N GLN A 224 -20.68 -1.84 -7.41
CA GLN A 224 -19.28 -2.22 -7.26
C GLN A 224 -18.35 -1.02 -7.04
N VAL A 225 -18.73 0.17 -7.52
CA VAL A 225 -17.89 1.38 -7.50
C VAL A 225 -18.51 2.44 -6.59
N ASP A 226 -19.82 2.69 -6.75
CA ASP A 226 -20.63 3.61 -5.95
C ASP A 226 -20.04 5.03 -5.74
N LEU A 227 -19.27 5.52 -6.72
CA LEU A 227 -18.63 6.84 -6.66
C LEU A 227 -19.62 7.99 -6.91
N LEU A 228 -20.71 7.74 -7.65
CA LEU A 228 -21.73 8.77 -7.91
C LEU A 228 -22.50 9.18 -6.64
N SER A 229 -22.59 8.30 -5.64
CA SER A 229 -23.24 8.60 -4.35
C SER A 229 -22.61 9.77 -3.59
N VAL A 230 -21.38 10.15 -3.94
CA VAL A 230 -20.66 11.30 -3.36
C VAL A 230 -21.16 12.63 -3.94
N ILE A 231 -21.73 12.62 -5.15
CA ILE A 231 -22.22 13.80 -5.86
C ILE A 231 -23.70 14.04 -5.58
N ASP A 232 -24.48 12.98 -5.41
CA ASP A 232 -25.94 13.04 -5.21
C ASP A 232 -26.37 13.52 -3.80
N LYS A 233 -25.44 14.00 -2.98
CA LYS A 233 -25.68 14.50 -1.61
C LYS A 233 -25.66 16.02 -1.57
#